data_AF-A0A5C6M5C2-F1
#
_entry.id   AF-A0A5C6M5C2-F1
#
_cell.length_a   1.000
_cell.length_b   1.000
_cell.length_c   1.000
_cell.angle_alpha   90.00
_cell.angle_beta   90.00
_cell.angle_gamma   90.00
#
_symmetry.space_group_name_H-M   'P 1'
#
loop_
_entity.id
_entity.type
_entity.pdbx_description
1 polymer ?
#
loop_
_entity_poly.entity_id
_entity_poly.type
_entity_poly.pdbx_seq_one_letter_code
_entity_poly.pdbx_strand_id
1 'polypeptide(L)' 'MADRKDPFANYNFIVELDGEQIAGFKEVSGLDSKIEVIDYREGGEKFFPNRKLPGKVTYSNIVLKTGVTTDT' A
#
# COMPACT_ATOMS: atom_id res chain seq x y z
N MET A 1 -1.36 27.94 -20.97
CA MET A 1 -1.15 28.00 -19.52
C MET A 1 -0.74 26.61 -19.09
N ALA A 2 0.42 26.44 -18.48
CA ALA A 2 0.95 25.11 -18.13
C ALA A 2 0.15 24.54 -16.95
N ASP A 3 -0.49 23.39 -17.16
CA ASP A 3 -1.18 22.60 -16.14
C ASP A 3 -0.15 21.94 -15.21
N ARG A 4 0.30 22.68 -14.19
CA ARG A 4 1.21 22.15 -13.17
C ARG A 4 0.41 21.27 -12.21
N LYS A 5 0.56 19.96 -12.33
CA LYS A 5 -0.02 18.99 -11.39
C LYS A 5 0.84 18.92 -10.13
N ASP A 6 0.47 19.72 -9.14
CA ASP A 6 1.04 19.63 -7.80
C ASP A 6 0.56 18.36 -7.09
N PRO A 7 1.40 17.70 -6.27
CA PRO A 7 1.02 16.49 -5.56
C PRO A 7 -0.10 16.77 -4.55
N PHE A 8 -1.03 15.81 -4.41
CA PHE A 8 -2.10 15.91 -3.43
C PHE A 8 -1.55 15.86 -2.01
N ALA A 9 -2.14 16.68 -1.13
CA ALA A 9 -1.80 16.66 0.28
C ALA A 9 -2.44 15.45 0.98
N ASN A 10 -1.75 14.91 1.96
CA ASN A 10 -2.13 13.70 2.70
C ASN A 10 -3.31 13.87 3.69
N TYR A 11 -3.88 15.07 3.80
CA TYR A 11 -4.97 15.36 4.75
C TYR A 11 -6.37 15.35 4.10
N ASN A 12 -6.47 15.32 2.77
CA ASN A 12 -7.75 15.34 2.07
C ASN A 12 -7.96 14.02 1.34
N PHE A 13 -8.73 13.12 1.95
CA PHE A 13 -9.04 11.81 1.39
C PHE A 13 -10.46 11.39 1.78
N ILE A 14 -11.06 10.54 0.94
CA ILE A 14 -12.35 9.92 1.18
C ILE A 14 -12.09 8.41 1.33
N VAL A 15 -12.71 7.81 2.34
CA VAL A 15 -12.66 6.36 2.55
C VAL A 15 -14.03 5.79 2.22
N GLU A 16 -14.05 4.89 1.25
CA GLU A 16 -15.23 4.12 0.85
C GLU A 16 -14.95 2.65 1.16
N LEU A 17 -15.89 1.96 1.81
CA LEU A 17 -15.91 0.50 1.80
C LEU A 17 -17.22 0.03 1.18
N ASP A 18 -17.14 -1.00 0.34
CA ASP A 18 -18.27 -1.57 -0.40
C ASP A 18 -19.11 -0.57 -1.22
N GLY A 19 -18.48 0.54 -1.65
CA GLY A 19 -19.14 1.58 -2.45
C GLY A 19 -19.93 2.61 -1.64
N GLU A 20 -19.90 2.52 -0.30
CA GLU A 20 -20.51 3.49 0.59
C GLU A 20 -19.45 4.31 1.33
N GLN A 21 -19.67 5.62 1.44
CA GLN A 21 -18.82 6.52 2.20
C GLN A 21 -19.15 6.38 3.69
N ILE A 22 -18.29 5.69 4.43
CA ILE A 22 -18.60 5.31 5.82
C ILE A 22 -18.43 6.46 6.79
N ALA A 23 -17.28 7.15 6.76
CA ALA A 23 -16.99 8.26 7.66
C ALA A 23 -15.70 9.00 7.26
N GLY A 24 -15.53 10.20 7.79
CA GLY A 24 -14.22 10.86 7.80
C GLY A 24 -13.28 10.20 8.80
N PHE A 25 -12.15 9.67 8.33
CA PHE A 25 -11.08 9.17 9.20
C PHE A 25 -9.99 10.23 9.37
N LYS A 26 -9.31 10.20 10.52
CA LYS A 26 -8.15 11.06 10.78
C LYS A 26 -6.88 10.50 10.16
N GLU A 27 -6.75 9.18 10.12
CA GLU A 27 -5.57 8.49 9.60
C GLU A 27 -5.98 7.16 8.98
N VAL A 28 -5.41 6.87 7.79
CA VAL A 28 -5.51 5.59 7.09
C VAL A 28 -4.10 5.10 6.84
N SER A 29 -3.80 3.88 7.27
CA SER A 29 -2.46 3.28 7.13
C SER A 29 -2.54 1.79 6.80
N GLY A 30 -1.43 1.23 6.31
CA GLY A 30 -1.33 -0.19 5.99
C GLY A 30 -1.82 -0.58 4.59
N LEU A 31 -1.96 0.39 3.68
CA LEU A 31 -2.25 0.17 2.26
C LEU A 31 -0.98 -0.22 1.49
N ASP A 32 -0.25 -1.18 2.03
CA ASP A 32 1.03 -1.62 1.50
C ASP A 32 0.92 -3.07 1.04
N SER A 33 1.50 -3.36 -0.11
CA SER A 33 1.66 -4.71 -0.64
C SER A 33 3.14 -5.00 -0.82
N LYS A 34 3.61 -6.10 -0.24
CA LYS A 34 5.01 -6.54 -0.36
C LYS A 34 5.08 -7.87 -1.10
N ILE A 35 5.96 -7.90 -2.10
CA ILE A 35 6.33 -9.14 -2.79
C ILE A 35 7.58 -9.68 -2.11
N GLU A 36 7.49 -10.88 -1.55
CA GLU A 36 8.67 -11.57 -1.01
C GLU A 36 9.63 -11.91 -2.14
N VAL A 37 10.93 -11.76 -1.90
CA VAL A 37 11.95 -12.08 -2.90
C VAL A 37 12.59 -13.41 -2.51
N ILE A 38 12.52 -14.38 -3.42
CA ILE A 38 13.18 -15.68 -3.26
C ILE A 38 14.48 -15.65 -4.05
N ASP A 39 15.61 -15.87 -3.37
CA ASP A 39 16.91 -15.99 -4.03
C ASP A 39 17.14 -17.44 -4.46
N TYR A 40 17.22 -17.67 -5.77
CA TYR A 40 17.49 -18.98 -6.36
C TYR A 40 18.90 -19.04 -6.94
N ARG A 41 19.65 -20.11 -6.63
CA ARG A 41 20.98 -20.33 -7.21
C ARG A 41 20.95 -21.31 -8.37
N GLU A 42 21.34 -20.84 -9.55
CA GLU A 42 21.48 -21.67 -10.74
C GLU A 42 22.96 -22.04 -10.96
N GLY A 43 23.26 -23.33 -11.10
CA GLY A 43 24.65 -23.84 -11.18
C GLY A 43 25.43 -23.42 -12.44
N GLY A 44 24.76 -22.84 -13.45
CA GLY A 44 25.38 -22.40 -14.70
C GLY A 44 25.89 -20.95 -14.72
N GLU A 45 25.51 -20.11 -13.75
CA GLU A 45 25.87 -18.68 -13.74
C GLU A 45 27.14 -18.41 -12.91
N LYS A 46 28.21 -18.00 -13.60
CA LYS A 46 29.52 -17.70 -12.98
C LYS A 46 29.62 -16.33 -12.29
N PHE A 47 28.75 -15.38 -12.65
CA PHE A 47 28.88 -13.97 -12.24
C PHE A 47 27.78 -13.48 -11.30
N PHE A 48 26.57 -14.06 -11.35
CA PHE A 48 25.44 -13.69 -10.49
C PHE A 48 24.77 -14.94 -9.94
N PRO A 49 25.29 -15.56 -8.87
CA PRO A 49 24.81 -16.85 -8.41
C PRO A 49 23.41 -16.81 -7.80
N ASN A 50 22.78 -15.64 -7.60
CA ASN A 50 21.46 -15.51 -6.97
C ASN A 50 20.50 -14.78 -7.91
N ARG A 51 19.55 -15.52 -8.50
CA ARG A 51 18.42 -14.96 -9.24
C ARG A 51 17.28 -14.63 -8.28
N LYS A 52 16.83 -13.38 -8.32
CA LYS A 52 15.65 -12.92 -7.57
C LYS A 52 14.38 -13.37 -8.30
N LEU A 53 13.63 -14.26 -7.67
CA LEU A 53 12.32 -14.69 -8.13
C LEU A 53 11.22 -14.02 -7.27
N PRO A 54 10.14 -13.53 -7.89
CA PRO A 54 9.00 -13.02 -7.13
C PRO A 54 8.34 -14.18 -6.39
N GLY A 55 8.29 -14.06 -5.07
CA GLY A 55 7.63 -14.97 -4.15
C GLY A 55 6.19 -14.55 -3.85
N LYS A 56 5.74 -14.86 -2.63
CA LYS A 56 4.36 -14.60 -2.20
C LYS A 56 4.11 -13.09 -2.05
N VAL A 57 2.91 -12.67 -2.46
CA VAL A 57 2.40 -11.33 -2.17
C VAL A 57 1.77 -11.33 -0.79
N THR A 58 2.23 -10.44 0.07
CA THR A 58 1.68 -10.20 1.40
C THR A 58 1.10 -8.80 1.45
N TYR A 59 -0.06 -8.66 2.07
CA TYR A 59 -0.74 -7.40 2.26
C TYR A 59 -0.65 -7.01 3.74
N SER A 60 -0.40 -5.73 4.00
CA SER A 60 -0.40 -5.20 5.35
C SER A 60 -1.83 -5.09 5.89
N ASN A 61 -1.97 -5.11 7.22
CA ASN A 61 -3.25 -4.89 7.87
C ASN A 61 -3.65 -3.42 7.74
N ILE A 62 -4.86 -3.17 7.27
CA ILE A 62 -5.41 -1.83 7.17
C ILE A 62 -5.80 -1.34 8.57
N VAL A 63 -5.31 -0.15 8.93
CA VAL A 63 -5.64 0.49 10.21
C VAL A 63 -6.26 1.85 9.93
N LEU A 64 -7.49 2.01 10.41
CA LEU A 64 -8.28 3.23 10.32
C LEU A 64 -8.42 3.84 11.71
N LYS A 65 -8.05 5.12 11.87
CA LYS A 65 -8.21 5.84 13.14
C LYS A 65 -9.18 6.99 12.95
N THR A 66 -10.19 7.05 13.81
CA THR A 66 -11.14 8.17 13.89
C THR A 66 -11.27 8.66 15.32
N GLY A 67 -11.78 9.88 15.48
CA GLY A 67 -12.18 10.39 16.79
C GLY A 67 -13.48 9.73 17.25
N VAL A 68 -13.73 9.74 18.56
CA VAL A 68 -15.02 9.27 19.08
C VAL A 68 -16.11 10.26 18.67
N THR A 69 -17.14 9.78 17.98
CA THR A 69 -18.32 10.54 17.56
C THR A 69 -19.57 9.75 17.93
N THR A 70 -20.66 10.45 18.25
CA THR A 70 -21.93 9.87 18.72
C THR A 70 -22.79 9.30 17.60
N ASP A 71 -22.45 9.62 16.34
CA ASP A 71 -23.15 9.14 15.17
C ASP A 71 -22.68 7.71 14.83
N THR A 72 -23.65 6.81 14.68
CA THR A 72 -23.48 5.35 14.46
C THR A 72 -23.66 5.01 13.00
#